data_AF-A0A9P9ICV9-F1
#
_entry.id   AF-A0A9P9ICV9-F1
#
_cell.length_a   1.000
_cell.length_b   1.000
_cell.length_c   1.000
_cell.angle_alpha   90.00
_cell.angle_beta   90.00
_cell.angle_gamma   90.00
#
_symmetry.space_group_name_H-M   'P 1'
#
loop_
_entity.id
_entity.type
_entity.pdbx_description
1 polymer ?
#
loop_
_entity_poly.entity_id
_entity_poly.type
_entity_poly.pdbx_seq_one_letter_code
_entity_poly.pdbx_strand_id
1 'polypeptide(L)'
;MDISTLTIYNLPASPPNWDKVGVFYISYAAIWTTVVLAGMAFCLHNRHLPILRIRGLPLSFGSVFFLHLYWIMAQITYPIGRTLPLVIAYDVQYFVMGMWLPLGIALFHAANLRFLRVAKLQKQFTHPDARRKRGCDGEKTSWFCKIRNMEYTQKVLSFIVTGMVIQCILCIGMWLACKKYHPSFGIPGTEIRGATLPEQLIDLGRGWEWWPSVLWQLIWTWMVAPVLIWRAWGINDTMGWRTQTIGACLSGLHATPMFLIASYVPVFNKINVYFTPSQWIHLNTMFIEIFTVFVPVFQVIKLRYLRKQVTINEHWETDSQAVPTHTSDPSGRKGSAIELIEKNKMLEYITEHNGDRLLTMNALNRVLDEHPVPLQEFSAHHDFSGENIAFLTRVSKLKTSITPKSTKSQDLDIYNEALNIYINFISPRTADFPLNLSSRSLKALESIFEASATSVCGGPTVDPALPFLTEVLSGRQGSQKSDSSGSTLHSRYTGDIPGLFHPGVFDEAQSHIKSLVLTNTWPKFVREMQMRQRRESEDSDGSGFTDSSDATIVSRITMFIRRLA
;
A
#
# COMPACT_ATOMS: atom_id res chain seq x y z
N MET A 1 -28.61 -37.39 -36.88
CA MET A 1 -27.23 -37.69 -36.48
C MET A 1 -27.26 -39.01 -35.74
N ASP A 2 -26.45 -39.97 -36.18
CA ASP A 2 -26.29 -41.25 -35.49
C ASP A 2 -25.52 -41.01 -34.19
N ILE A 3 -26.13 -41.29 -33.04
CA ILE A 3 -25.60 -40.94 -31.70
C ILE A 3 -24.23 -41.60 -31.45
N SER A 4 -23.94 -42.68 -32.18
CA SER A 4 -22.70 -43.45 -32.19
C SER A 4 -21.47 -42.73 -32.79
N THR A 5 -21.66 -41.59 -33.46
CA THR A 5 -20.57 -40.81 -34.11
C THR A 5 -20.31 -39.45 -33.48
N LEU A 6 -20.99 -39.14 -32.36
CA LEU A 6 -20.75 -37.91 -31.61
C LEU A 6 -19.45 -37.98 -30.81
N THR A 7 -18.62 -36.96 -31.02
CA THR A 7 -17.35 -36.70 -30.35
C THR A 7 -17.37 -35.27 -29.79
N ILE A 8 -16.39 -34.92 -28.96
CA ILE A 8 -16.29 -33.53 -28.47
C ILE A 8 -16.06 -32.48 -29.57
N TYR A 9 -15.61 -32.88 -30.76
CA TYR A 9 -15.29 -31.99 -31.87
C TYR A 9 -16.51 -31.63 -32.73
N ASN A 10 -17.54 -32.48 -32.73
CA ASN A 10 -18.76 -32.32 -33.55
C ASN A 10 -20.05 -32.25 -32.70
N LEU A 11 -19.93 -32.24 -31.37
CA LEU A 11 -21.06 -32.02 -30.46
C LEU A 11 -21.67 -30.63 -30.72
N PRO A 12 -22.97 -30.54 -31.09
CA PRO A 12 -23.60 -29.25 -31.34
C PRO A 12 -23.74 -28.44 -30.05
N ALA A 13 -23.67 -27.11 -30.20
CA ALA A 13 -23.99 -26.19 -29.12
C ALA A 13 -25.44 -26.36 -28.66
N SER A 14 -25.67 -26.13 -27.37
CA SER A 14 -26.99 -26.16 -26.74
C SER A 14 -27.44 -24.76 -26.34
N PRO A 15 -28.74 -24.49 -26.21
CA PRO A 15 -29.22 -23.20 -25.70
C PRO A 15 -28.70 -22.94 -24.27
N PRO A 16 -28.61 -21.67 -23.86
CA PRO A 16 -28.14 -21.33 -22.52
C PRO A 16 -29.05 -21.94 -21.44
N ASN A 17 -28.45 -22.32 -20.30
CA ASN A 17 -29.17 -22.86 -19.16
C ASN A 17 -29.69 -21.73 -18.26
N TRP A 18 -30.98 -21.40 -18.40
CA TRP A 18 -31.68 -20.38 -17.62
C TRP A 18 -32.53 -20.96 -16.48
N ASP A 19 -32.13 -22.11 -15.92
CA ASP A 19 -32.71 -22.59 -14.68
C ASP A 19 -32.40 -21.65 -13.49
N LYS A 20 -32.96 -21.96 -12.31
CA LYS A 20 -32.76 -21.15 -11.10
C LYS A 20 -31.27 -20.97 -10.74
N VAL A 21 -30.43 -21.94 -11.08
CA VAL A 21 -28.99 -21.91 -10.79
C VAL A 21 -28.28 -20.98 -11.79
N GLY A 22 -28.61 -21.06 -13.07
CA GLY A 22 -28.09 -20.16 -14.10
C GLY A 22 -28.45 -18.70 -13.83
N VAL A 23 -29.71 -18.43 -13.47
CA VAL A 23 -30.16 -17.09 -13.08
C VAL A 23 -29.42 -16.59 -11.84
N PHE A 24 -29.17 -17.45 -10.85
CA PHE A 24 -28.37 -17.11 -9.67
C PHE A 24 -26.95 -16.67 -10.06
N TYR A 25 -26.23 -17.46 -10.88
CA TYR A 25 -24.86 -17.12 -11.29
C TYR A 25 -24.76 -15.79 -12.02
N ILE A 26 -25.68 -15.50 -12.95
CA ILE A 26 -25.69 -14.23 -13.68
C ILE A 26 -26.04 -13.06 -12.76
N SER A 27 -27.03 -13.22 -11.88
CA SER A 27 -27.41 -12.19 -10.91
C SER A 27 -26.27 -11.92 -9.93
N TYR A 28 -25.62 -12.97 -9.45
CA TYR A 28 -24.47 -12.88 -8.55
C TYR A 28 -23.29 -12.17 -9.22
N ALA A 29 -22.98 -12.53 -10.47
CA ALA A 29 -21.96 -11.85 -11.25
C ALA A 29 -22.26 -10.35 -11.41
N ALA A 30 -23.48 -10.00 -11.82
CA ALA A 30 -23.88 -8.60 -12.00
C ALA A 30 -23.80 -7.77 -10.71
N ILE A 31 -24.30 -8.32 -9.59
CA ILE A 31 -24.25 -7.65 -8.28
C ILE A 31 -22.80 -7.47 -7.85
N TRP A 32 -21.98 -8.53 -7.91
CA TRP A 32 -20.60 -8.49 -7.46
C TRP A 32 -19.75 -7.52 -8.29
N THR A 33 -19.87 -7.56 -9.63
CA THR A 33 -19.21 -6.61 -10.53
C THR A 33 -19.60 -5.17 -10.21
N THR A 34 -20.88 -4.90 -9.98
CA THR A 34 -21.35 -3.55 -9.62
C THR A 34 -20.71 -3.08 -8.31
N VAL A 35 -20.66 -3.95 -7.30
CA VAL A 35 -20.08 -3.65 -5.98
C VAL A 35 -18.58 -3.41 -6.05
N VAL A 36 -17.83 -4.23 -6.81
CA VAL A 36 -16.39 -4.06 -7.05
C VAL A 36 -16.11 -2.75 -7.79
N LEU A 37 -16.83 -2.48 -8.89
CA LEU A 37 -16.66 -1.26 -9.67
C LEU A 37 -17.01 0.00 -8.86
N ALA A 38 -18.06 -0.04 -8.04
CA ALA A 38 -18.41 1.05 -7.14
C ALA A 38 -17.30 1.31 -6.11
N GLY A 39 -16.71 0.26 -5.52
CA GLY A 39 -15.58 0.39 -4.61
C GLY A 39 -14.32 0.96 -5.28
N MET A 40 -14.03 0.52 -6.51
CA MET A 40 -12.92 1.07 -7.31
C MET A 40 -13.16 2.55 -7.66
N ALA A 41 -14.38 2.91 -8.10
CA ALA A 41 -14.76 4.27 -8.41
C ALA A 41 -14.66 5.19 -7.18
N PHE A 42 -15.11 4.72 -6.01
CA PHE A 42 -14.95 5.44 -4.74
C PHE A 42 -13.48 5.72 -4.43
N CYS A 43 -12.61 4.72 -4.58
CA CYS A 43 -11.17 4.88 -4.38
C CYS A 43 -10.55 5.84 -5.42
N LEU A 44 -10.97 5.79 -6.68
CA LEU A 44 -10.51 6.71 -7.73
C LEU A 44 -10.90 8.16 -7.43
N HIS A 45 -12.14 8.38 -7.01
CA HIS A 45 -12.62 9.71 -6.63
C HIS A 45 -11.82 10.28 -5.44
N ASN A 46 -11.46 9.42 -4.49
CA ASN A 46 -10.69 9.79 -3.29
C ASN A 46 -9.16 9.68 -3.47
N ARG A 47 -8.65 9.48 -4.69
CA ARG A 47 -7.22 9.18 -4.96
C ARG A 47 -6.24 10.24 -4.46
N HIS A 48 -6.72 11.46 -4.21
CA HIS A 48 -5.93 12.57 -3.68
C HIS A 48 -5.52 12.37 -2.22
N LEU A 49 -6.20 11.49 -1.47
CA LEU A 49 -5.87 11.20 -0.09
C LEU A 49 -4.53 10.44 0.00
N PRO A 50 -3.62 10.82 0.92
CA PRO A 50 -2.29 10.18 1.05
C PRO A 50 -2.36 8.65 1.18
N ILE A 51 -3.36 8.15 1.92
CA ILE A 51 -3.60 6.72 2.14
C ILE A 51 -3.84 5.91 0.85
N LEU A 52 -4.42 6.54 -0.18
CA LEU A 52 -4.64 5.91 -1.48
C LEU A 52 -3.50 6.19 -2.46
N ARG A 53 -2.88 7.38 -2.38
CA ARG A 53 -1.75 7.77 -3.23
C ARG A 53 -0.55 6.84 -3.05
N ILE A 54 -0.23 6.45 -1.81
CA ILE A 54 0.93 5.61 -1.50
C ILE A 54 0.79 4.18 -2.06
N ARG A 55 -0.45 3.68 -2.12
CA ARG A 55 -0.80 2.32 -2.55
C ARG A 55 -0.53 2.05 -4.04
N GLY A 56 -0.45 3.09 -4.88
CA GLY A 56 -0.23 2.92 -6.32
C GLY A 56 -1.41 2.23 -7.00
N LEU A 57 -2.58 2.87 -6.96
CA LEU A 57 -3.85 2.35 -7.50
C LEU A 57 -3.77 1.69 -8.90
N PRO A 58 -2.98 2.18 -9.88
CA PRO A 58 -2.93 1.56 -11.20
C PRO A 58 -2.52 0.08 -11.19
N LEU A 59 -1.53 -0.32 -10.37
CA LEU A 59 -1.10 -1.72 -10.27
C LEU A 59 -2.18 -2.58 -9.59
N SER A 60 -2.76 -2.05 -8.52
CA SER A 60 -3.81 -2.72 -7.74
C SER A 60 -5.09 -2.91 -8.57
N PHE A 61 -5.49 -1.91 -9.34
CA PHE A 61 -6.67 -1.97 -10.20
C PHE A 61 -6.43 -2.76 -11.47
N GLY A 62 -5.21 -2.71 -12.04
CA GLY A 62 -4.83 -3.61 -13.13
C GLY A 62 -4.92 -5.07 -12.70
N SER A 63 -4.45 -5.39 -11.48
CA SER A 63 -4.61 -6.71 -10.89
C SER A 63 -6.08 -7.12 -10.76
N VAL A 64 -6.88 -6.29 -10.08
CA VAL A 64 -8.32 -6.54 -9.91
C VAL A 64 -9.03 -6.68 -11.25
N PHE A 65 -8.68 -5.90 -12.27
CA PHE A 65 -9.28 -5.99 -13.59
C PHE A 65 -9.09 -7.37 -14.23
N PHE A 66 -7.85 -7.86 -14.35
CA PHE A 66 -7.60 -9.18 -14.95
C PHE A 66 -8.20 -10.32 -14.12
N LEU A 67 -8.09 -10.21 -12.80
CA LEU A 67 -8.68 -11.18 -11.87
C LEU A 67 -10.21 -11.19 -11.96
N HIS A 68 -10.85 -10.03 -12.06
CA HIS A 68 -12.30 -9.92 -12.14
C HIS A 68 -12.85 -10.41 -13.47
N LEU A 69 -12.15 -10.13 -14.58
CA LEU A 69 -12.50 -10.71 -15.88
C LEU A 69 -12.39 -12.23 -15.84
N TYR A 70 -11.36 -12.78 -15.20
CA TYR A 70 -11.27 -14.22 -14.97
C TYR A 70 -12.43 -14.70 -14.08
N TRP A 71 -12.75 -13.98 -13.01
CA TRP A 71 -13.82 -14.30 -12.10
C TRP A 71 -15.19 -14.44 -12.80
N ILE A 72 -15.51 -13.46 -13.67
CA ILE A 72 -16.74 -13.43 -14.48
C ILE A 72 -16.82 -14.67 -15.38
N MET A 73 -15.71 -15.08 -16.00
CA MET A 73 -15.69 -16.22 -16.91
C MET A 73 -16.20 -17.50 -16.24
N ALA A 74 -15.86 -17.78 -14.98
CA ALA A 74 -16.43 -18.95 -14.31
C ALA A 74 -17.90 -18.81 -13.95
N GLN A 75 -18.38 -17.60 -13.66
CA GLN A 75 -19.81 -17.41 -13.35
C GLN A 75 -20.67 -17.68 -14.59
N ILE A 76 -20.16 -17.37 -15.79
CA ILE A 76 -20.89 -17.63 -17.03
C ILE A 76 -20.73 -19.07 -17.55
N THR A 77 -19.75 -19.85 -17.06
CA THR A 77 -19.51 -21.23 -17.51
C THR A 77 -20.75 -22.12 -17.39
N TYR A 78 -21.46 -22.05 -16.26
CA TYR A 78 -22.66 -22.87 -16.04
C TYR A 78 -23.84 -22.46 -16.96
N PRO A 79 -24.29 -21.20 -16.98
CA PRO A 79 -25.43 -20.78 -17.80
C PRO A 79 -25.12 -20.71 -19.30
N ILE A 80 -23.90 -20.31 -19.69
CA ILE A 80 -23.56 -19.95 -21.08
C ILE A 80 -22.55 -20.93 -21.69
N GLY A 81 -21.72 -21.63 -20.90
CA GLY A 81 -20.59 -22.41 -21.44
C GLY A 81 -20.96 -23.46 -22.51
N ARG A 82 -22.19 -23.99 -22.48
CA ARG A 82 -22.66 -24.98 -23.47
C ARG A 82 -23.23 -24.37 -24.76
N THR A 83 -23.27 -23.05 -24.90
CA THR A 83 -23.67 -22.36 -26.14
C THR A 83 -22.54 -22.26 -27.16
N LEU A 84 -21.31 -22.53 -26.73
CA LEU A 84 -20.13 -22.58 -27.59
C LEU A 84 -19.77 -24.04 -27.89
N PRO A 85 -19.13 -24.33 -29.03
CA PRO A 85 -18.49 -25.61 -29.26
C PRO A 85 -17.52 -25.93 -28.11
N LEU A 86 -17.54 -27.18 -27.65
CA LEU A 86 -16.89 -27.60 -26.41
C LEU A 86 -15.38 -27.30 -26.43
N VAL A 87 -14.69 -27.62 -27.53
CA VAL A 87 -13.25 -27.36 -27.70
C VAL A 87 -12.93 -25.86 -27.56
N ILE A 88 -13.72 -25.00 -28.21
CA ILE A 88 -13.53 -23.54 -28.17
C ILE A 88 -13.74 -23.02 -26.74
N ALA A 89 -14.73 -23.54 -26.01
CA ALA A 89 -14.95 -23.15 -24.62
C ALA A 89 -13.72 -23.49 -23.73
N TYR A 90 -13.11 -24.66 -23.94
CA TYR A 90 -11.89 -25.06 -23.24
C TYR A 90 -10.64 -24.31 -23.71
N ASP A 91 -10.53 -23.93 -24.99
CA ASP A 91 -9.48 -23.05 -25.50
C ASP A 91 -9.51 -21.70 -24.78
N VAL A 92 -10.69 -21.09 -24.71
CA VAL A 92 -10.89 -19.82 -24.00
C VAL A 92 -10.51 -19.98 -22.53
N GLN A 93 -10.97 -21.04 -21.87
CA GLN A 93 -10.61 -21.32 -20.48
C GLN A 93 -9.10 -21.47 -20.30
N TYR A 94 -8.43 -22.20 -21.19
CA TYR A 94 -6.98 -22.44 -21.14
C TYR A 94 -6.19 -21.14 -21.25
N PHE A 95 -6.52 -20.28 -22.21
CA PHE A 95 -5.84 -18.99 -22.39
C PHE A 95 -6.14 -18.01 -21.28
N VAL A 96 -7.38 -17.92 -20.81
CA VAL A 96 -7.76 -17.04 -19.71
C VAL A 96 -7.04 -17.45 -18.43
N MET A 97 -7.07 -18.75 -18.07
CA MET A 97 -6.36 -19.26 -16.89
C MET A 97 -4.83 -19.19 -17.05
N GLY A 98 -4.32 -19.36 -18.28
CA GLY A 98 -2.89 -19.32 -18.58
C GLY A 98 -2.29 -17.92 -18.71
N MET A 99 -3.11 -16.87 -18.91
CA MET A 99 -2.65 -15.50 -19.10
C MET A 99 -3.24 -14.51 -18.09
N TRP A 100 -4.57 -14.43 -17.95
CA TRP A 100 -5.21 -13.40 -17.11
C TRP A 100 -4.98 -13.65 -15.62
N LEU A 101 -5.15 -14.89 -15.17
CA LEU A 101 -4.89 -15.28 -13.77
C LEU A 101 -3.44 -14.96 -13.34
N PRO A 102 -2.39 -15.44 -14.04
CA PRO A 102 -1.02 -15.15 -13.64
C PRO A 102 -0.68 -13.66 -13.77
N LEU A 103 -1.22 -12.95 -14.76
CA LEU A 103 -1.02 -11.50 -14.89
C LEU A 103 -1.65 -10.74 -13.73
N GLY A 104 -2.88 -11.09 -13.36
CA GLY A 104 -3.60 -10.53 -12.23
C GLY A 104 -2.85 -10.73 -10.92
N ILE A 105 -2.36 -11.95 -10.66
CA ILE A 105 -1.55 -12.29 -9.48
C ILE A 105 -0.21 -11.55 -9.50
N ALA A 106 0.46 -11.47 -10.65
CA ALA A 106 1.74 -10.79 -10.77
C ALA A 106 1.63 -9.28 -10.46
N LEU A 107 0.58 -8.62 -10.97
CA LEU A 107 0.28 -7.22 -10.65
C LEU A 107 -0.08 -7.03 -9.16
N PHE A 108 -0.80 -7.98 -8.56
CA PHE A 108 -1.10 -7.97 -7.12
C PHE A 108 0.19 -8.01 -6.30
N HIS A 109 1.12 -8.89 -6.66
CA HIS A 109 2.42 -8.99 -6.00
C HIS A 109 3.28 -7.75 -6.22
N ALA A 110 3.27 -7.15 -7.41
CA ALA A 110 3.95 -5.88 -7.66
C ALA A 110 3.45 -4.78 -6.70
N ALA A 111 2.13 -4.70 -6.51
CA ALA A 111 1.52 -3.77 -5.55
C ALA A 111 1.96 -4.06 -4.11
N ASN A 112 1.96 -5.32 -3.67
CA ASN A 112 2.39 -5.70 -2.32
C ASN A 112 3.90 -5.59 -2.10
N LEU A 113 4.73 -5.65 -3.14
CA LEU A 113 6.16 -5.42 -2.95
C LEU A 113 6.49 -3.94 -2.79
N ARG A 114 5.74 -3.07 -3.49
CA ARG A 114 5.81 -1.62 -3.29
C ARG A 114 5.57 -1.25 -1.83
N PHE A 115 4.62 -1.91 -1.16
CA PHE A 115 4.40 -1.79 0.29
C PHE A 115 5.67 -2.02 1.11
N LEU A 116 6.27 -3.20 0.95
CA LEU A 116 7.43 -3.62 1.72
C LEU A 116 8.61 -2.69 1.48
N ARG A 117 8.73 -2.14 0.26
CA ARG A 117 9.73 -1.12 -0.07
C ARG A 117 9.48 0.18 0.69
N VAL A 118 8.26 0.71 0.66
CA VAL A 118 7.89 1.93 1.39
C VAL A 118 8.13 1.76 2.89
N ALA A 119 7.66 0.66 3.47
CA ALA A 119 7.85 0.36 4.89
C ALA A 119 9.34 0.26 5.26
N LYS A 120 10.18 -0.31 4.39
CA LYS A 120 11.64 -0.38 4.62
C LYS A 120 12.30 0.99 4.54
N LEU A 121 11.96 1.81 3.54
CA LEU A 121 12.56 3.14 3.38
C LEU A 121 12.15 4.08 4.51
N GLN A 122 10.91 4.00 5.00
CA GLN A 122 10.44 4.83 6.12
C GLN A 122 11.21 4.58 7.44
N LYS A 123 11.83 3.41 7.62
CA LYS A 123 12.70 3.13 8.79
C LYS A 123 13.91 4.06 8.88
N GLN A 124 14.32 4.72 7.78
CA GLN A 124 15.45 5.65 7.80
C GLN A 124 15.20 6.89 8.66
N PHE A 125 13.94 7.22 8.94
CA PHE A 125 13.57 8.36 9.77
C PHE A 125 13.71 8.07 11.27
N THR A 126 13.89 6.82 11.69
CA THR A 126 14.15 6.45 13.10
C THR A 126 15.57 5.95 13.32
N HIS A 127 16.14 5.25 12.33
CA HIS A 127 17.51 4.76 12.38
C HIS A 127 18.34 5.31 11.22
N PRO A 128 19.17 6.36 11.45
CA PRO A 128 20.00 6.98 10.41
C PRO A 128 20.98 5.99 9.75
N ASP A 129 21.41 4.96 10.49
CA ASP A 129 22.32 3.91 10.01
C ASP A 129 21.70 2.99 8.95
N ALA A 130 20.38 3.07 8.75
CA ALA A 130 19.67 2.34 7.71
C ALA A 130 19.79 2.97 6.31
N ARG A 131 20.44 4.16 6.19
CA ARG A 131 20.72 4.77 4.88
C ARG A 131 21.54 3.81 4.04
N ARG A 132 20.94 3.42 2.92
CA ARG A 132 21.49 2.43 1.99
C ARG A 132 22.87 2.88 1.52
N LYS A 133 23.93 2.20 1.96
CA LYS A 133 25.24 2.27 1.28
C LYS A 133 25.00 1.90 -0.18
N ARG A 134 25.31 2.81 -1.12
CA ARG A 134 25.32 2.49 -2.56
C ARG A 134 26.23 1.27 -2.74
N GLY A 135 25.69 0.23 -3.39
CA GLY A 135 26.45 -1.00 -3.66
C GLY A 135 27.49 -0.76 -4.75
N CYS A 136 28.71 -1.21 -4.48
CA CYS A 136 29.91 -1.25 -5.32
C CYS A 136 30.16 -0.06 -6.25
N ASP A 137 31.17 0.73 -5.88
CA ASP A 137 32.05 1.38 -6.83
C ASP A 137 32.87 0.31 -7.55
N GLY A 138 32.92 0.35 -8.88
CA GLY A 138 33.68 -0.66 -9.61
C GLY A 138 33.41 -0.67 -11.10
N GLU A 139 34.30 0.02 -11.80
CA GLU A 139 34.39 0.29 -13.23
C GLU A 139 34.60 -0.95 -14.13
N LYS A 140 34.16 -2.15 -13.75
CA LYS A 140 34.27 -3.35 -14.60
C LYS A 140 32.96 -4.12 -14.64
N THR A 141 32.30 -3.94 -15.77
CA THR A 141 31.00 -4.44 -16.20
C THR A 141 30.82 -5.94 -16.00
N SER A 142 29.96 -6.31 -15.06
CA SER A 142 29.22 -7.57 -15.09
C SER A 142 27.73 -7.24 -15.10
N TRP A 143 26.95 -7.90 -15.96
CA TRP A 143 25.49 -7.77 -16.02
C TRP A 143 24.85 -7.92 -14.63
N PHE A 144 25.45 -8.76 -13.77
CA PHE A 144 25.05 -8.94 -12.38
C PHE A 144 25.25 -7.69 -11.50
N CYS A 145 26.30 -6.89 -11.74
CA CYS A 145 26.53 -5.64 -11.00
C CYS A 145 25.50 -4.56 -11.43
N LYS A 146 25.20 -4.49 -12.73
CA LYS A 146 24.15 -3.60 -13.27
C LYS A 146 22.77 -3.94 -12.69
N ILE A 147 22.43 -5.22 -12.60
CA ILE A 147 21.19 -5.71 -11.96
C ILE A 147 21.20 -5.49 -10.44
N ARG A 148 22.36 -5.52 -9.79
CA ARG A 148 22.46 -5.29 -8.34
C ARG A 148 22.32 -3.80 -7.99
N ASN A 149 22.79 -2.92 -8.87
CA ASN A 149 22.72 -1.46 -8.71
C ASN A 149 21.39 -0.85 -9.20
N MET A 150 20.58 -1.62 -9.95
CA MET A 150 19.25 -1.20 -10.37
C MET A 150 18.34 -0.95 -9.15
N GLU A 151 17.45 0.04 -9.28
CA GLU A 151 16.51 0.38 -8.23
C GLU A 151 15.63 -0.84 -7.92
N TYR A 152 15.40 -1.17 -6.64
CA TYR A 152 14.78 -2.44 -6.25
C TYR A 152 13.41 -2.67 -6.91
N THR A 153 12.63 -1.60 -7.10
CA THR A 153 11.33 -1.67 -7.80
C THR A 153 11.49 -1.99 -9.28
N GLN A 154 12.43 -1.37 -9.98
CA GLN A 154 12.70 -1.69 -11.39
C GLN A 154 13.18 -3.12 -11.56
N LYS A 155 14.04 -3.58 -10.66
CA LYS A 155 14.51 -4.96 -10.64
C LYS A 155 13.34 -5.93 -10.54
N VAL A 156 12.43 -5.72 -9.60
CA VAL A 156 11.31 -6.65 -9.47
C VAL A 156 10.28 -6.51 -10.59
N LEU A 157 9.97 -5.29 -11.03
CA LEU A 157 9.06 -5.10 -12.16
C LEU A 157 9.59 -5.77 -13.43
N SER A 158 10.90 -5.66 -13.69
CA SER A 158 11.58 -6.34 -14.80
C SER A 158 11.48 -7.87 -14.69
N PHE A 159 11.66 -8.45 -13.51
CA PHE A 159 11.45 -9.89 -13.29
C PHE A 159 10.00 -10.31 -13.53
N ILE A 160 9.03 -9.51 -13.07
CA ILE A 160 7.60 -9.77 -13.28
C ILE A 160 7.27 -9.77 -14.77
N VAL A 161 7.69 -8.72 -15.51
CA VAL A 161 7.45 -8.62 -16.95
C VAL A 161 8.12 -9.77 -17.71
N THR A 162 9.37 -10.11 -17.37
CA THR A 162 10.08 -11.23 -18.00
C THR A 162 9.36 -12.56 -17.74
N GLY A 163 8.93 -12.81 -16.50
CA GLY A 163 8.16 -13.99 -16.14
C GLY A 163 6.84 -14.09 -16.89
N MET A 164 6.14 -12.96 -17.08
CA MET A 164 4.90 -12.91 -17.86
C MET A 164 5.13 -13.20 -19.34
N VAL A 165 6.20 -12.69 -19.94
CA VAL A 165 6.56 -13.01 -21.34
C VAL A 165 6.83 -14.51 -21.49
N ILE A 166 7.62 -15.09 -20.58
CA ILE A 166 7.88 -16.54 -20.57
C ILE A 166 6.58 -17.33 -20.43
N GLN A 167 5.69 -16.93 -19.51
CA GLN A 167 4.39 -17.57 -19.31
C GLN A 167 3.53 -17.52 -20.59
N CYS A 168 3.46 -16.40 -21.29
CA CYS A 168 2.72 -16.29 -22.55
C CYS A 168 3.31 -17.19 -23.64
N ILE A 169 4.64 -17.22 -23.79
CA ILE A 169 5.32 -18.07 -24.77
C ILE A 169 5.05 -19.55 -24.46
N LEU A 170 5.17 -19.96 -23.20
CA LEU A 170 4.87 -21.33 -22.77
C LEU A 170 3.39 -21.67 -23.01
N CYS A 171 2.46 -20.79 -22.62
CA CYS A 171 1.03 -21.03 -22.79
C CYS A 171 0.67 -21.27 -24.27
N ILE A 172 1.14 -20.39 -25.18
CA ILE A 172 0.91 -20.51 -26.63
C ILE A 172 1.62 -21.74 -27.20
N GLY A 173 2.89 -21.96 -26.85
CA GLY A 173 3.67 -23.09 -27.36
C GLY A 173 3.08 -24.44 -26.98
N MET A 174 2.60 -24.58 -25.74
CA MET A 174 1.96 -25.80 -25.25
C MET A 174 0.60 -26.04 -25.91
N TRP A 175 -0.16 -24.98 -26.17
CA TRP A 175 -1.43 -25.08 -26.90
C TRP A 175 -1.21 -25.54 -28.34
N LEU A 176 -0.25 -24.94 -29.06
CA LEU A 176 0.12 -25.34 -30.43
C LEU A 176 0.66 -26.77 -30.51
N ALA A 177 1.38 -27.21 -29.48
CA ALA A 177 1.94 -28.56 -29.42
C ALA A 177 0.90 -29.65 -29.10
N CYS A 178 -0.23 -29.28 -28.49
CA CYS A 178 -1.22 -30.24 -28.00
C CYS A 178 -2.29 -30.54 -29.06
N LYS A 179 -2.23 -31.75 -29.63
CA LYS A 179 -3.12 -32.21 -30.70
C LYS A 179 -4.59 -32.35 -30.27
N LYS A 180 -4.83 -32.31 -28.96
CA LYS A 180 -6.14 -32.23 -28.30
C LYS A 180 -6.99 -31.02 -28.72
N TYR A 181 -6.36 -29.86 -28.91
CA TYR A 181 -7.05 -28.65 -29.36
C TYR A 181 -7.11 -28.56 -30.89
N HIS A 182 -6.19 -29.25 -31.58
CA HIS A 182 -6.03 -29.23 -33.03
C HIS A 182 -5.88 -30.65 -33.59
N PRO A 183 -6.96 -31.34 -33.98
CA PRO A 183 -6.87 -32.72 -34.48
C PRO A 183 -5.93 -32.90 -35.68
N SER A 184 -5.70 -31.84 -36.46
CA SER A 184 -4.89 -31.86 -37.67
C SER A 184 -3.38 -31.68 -37.45
N PHE A 185 -2.93 -31.10 -36.33
CA PHE A 185 -1.50 -30.86 -36.08
C PHE A 185 -1.14 -30.86 -34.59
N GLY A 186 0.11 -31.18 -34.26
CA GLY A 186 0.59 -31.27 -32.88
C GLY A 186 1.45 -32.51 -32.66
N ILE A 187 1.88 -32.73 -31.42
CA ILE A 187 2.74 -33.85 -31.06
C ILE A 187 1.90 -35.15 -30.97
N PRO A 188 2.24 -36.21 -31.73
CA PRO A 188 1.56 -37.50 -31.62
C PRO A 188 1.57 -38.04 -30.19
N GLY A 189 0.43 -38.59 -29.73
CA GLY A 189 0.27 -39.10 -28.36
C GLY A 189 -0.32 -38.10 -27.35
N THR A 190 -0.53 -36.85 -27.76
CA THR A 190 -1.26 -35.80 -27.00
C THR A 190 -2.74 -35.68 -27.37
N GLU A 191 -3.24 -36.63 -28.15
CA GLU A 191 -4.64 -36.71 -28.56
C GLU A 191 -5.54 -37.18 -27.42
N ILE A 192 -6.86 -36.97 -27.58
CA ILE A 192 -7.87 -37.45 -26.65
C ILE A 192 -7.94 -38.98 -26.74
N ARG A 193 -7.94 -39.65 -25.58
CA ARG A 193 -7.87 -41.11 -25.49
C ARG A 193 -9.23 -41.75 -25.19
N GLY A 194 -10.13 -41.01 -24.54
CA GLY A 194 -11.47 -41.47 -24.19
C GLY A 194 -12.28 -41.97 -25.39
N ALA A 195 -12.87 -43.16 -25.25
CA ALA A 195 -13.75 -43.74 -26.27
C ALA A 195 -15.18 -43.17 -26.18
N THR A 196 -15.60 -42.81 -24.97
CA THR A 196 -16.94 -42.25 -24.71
C THR A 196 -16.92 -40.74 -24.55
N LEU A 197 -18.02 -40.05 -24.88
CA LEU A 197 -18.12 -38.59 -24.75
C LEU A 197 -17.78 -38.07 -23.32
N PRO A 198 -18.22 -38.72 -22.21
CA PRO A 198 -17.83 -38.29 -20.87
C PRO A 198 -16.33 -38.44 -20.59
N GLU A 199 -15.70 -39.52 -21.07
CA GLU A 199 -14.24 -39.70 -20.95
C GLU A 199 -13.49 -38.67 -21.78
N GLN A 200 -13.95 -38.37 -22.99
CA GLN A 200 -13.38 -37.33 -23.83
C GLN A 200 -13.48 -35.95 -23.18
N LEU A 201 -14.56 -35.64 -22.47
CA LEU A 201 -14.72 -34.37 -21.74
C LEU A 201 -13.76 -34.28 -20.53
N ILE A 202 -13.57 -35.39 -19.82
CA ILE A 202 -12.60 -35.48 -18.72
C ILE A 202 -11.18 -35.29 -19.26
N ASP A 203 -10.85 -35.98 -20.34
CA ASP A 203 -9.58 -35.82 -21.05
C ASP A 203 -9.44 -34.39 -21.54
N LEU A 204 -10.51 -33.74 -22.05
CA LEU A 204 -10.50 -32.34 -22.51
C LEU A 204 -10.09 -31.36 -21.40
N GLY A 205 -10.52 -31.61 -20.16
CA GLY A 205 -10.20 -30.76 -19.02
C GLY A 205 -8.90 -31.07 -18.27
N ARG A 206 -8.20 -32.15 -18.62
CA ARG A 206 -7.00 -32.60 -17.91
C ARG A 206 -5.83 -32.82 -18.88
N GLY A 207 -4.61 -32.57 -18.41
CA GLY A 207 -3.43 -32.93 -19.18
C GLY A 207 -2.18 -32.16 -18.76
N TRP A 208 -1.07 -32.54 -19.40
CA TRP A 208 0.26 -31.97 -19.15
C TRP A 208 0.37 -30.53 -19.64
N GLU A 209 -0.48 -30.11 -20.58
CA GLU A 209 -0.55 -28.74 -21.10
C GLU A 209 -0.87 -27.71 -20.01
N TRP A 210 -1.54 -28.12 -18.93
CA TRP A 210 -1.87 -27.25 -17.80
C TRP A 210 -0.69 -27.05 -16.84
N TRP A 211 0.39 -27.82 -17.00
CA TRP A 211 1.51 -27.83 -16.05
C TRP A 211 2.14 -26.46 -15.81
N PRO A 212 2.44 -25.63 -16.84
CA PRO A 212 3.01 -24.30 -16.61
C PRO A 212 2.12 -23.44 -15.73
N SER A 213 0.80 -23.41 -16.01
CA SER A 213 -0.17 -22.60 -15.27
C SER A 213 -0.35 -23.08 -13.82
N VAL A 214 -0.49 -24.40 -13.62
CA VAL A 214 -0.72 -24.99 -12.29
C VAL A 214 0.54 -24.94 -11.43
N LEU A 215 1.71 -25.28 -11.98
CA LEU A 215 2.98 -25.22 -11.26
C LEU A 215 3.29 -23.78 -10.83
N TRP A 216 3.08 -22.81 -11.71
CA TRP A 216 3.28 -21.40 -11.38
C TRP A 216 2.33 -20.96 -10.27
N GLN A 217 1.05 -21.33 -10.35
CA GLN A 217 0.08 -21.06 -9.28
C GLN A 217 0.50 -21.66 -7.94
N LEU A 218 1.04 -22.88 -7.94
CA LEU A 218 1.56 -23.55 -6.74
C LEU A 218 2.75 -22.80 -6.15
N ILE A 219 3.72 -22.39 -6.97
CA ILE A 219 4.88 -21.60 -6.53
C ILE A 219 4.43 -20.30 -5.87
N TRP A 220 3.46 -19.58 -6.46
CA TRP A 220 2.95 -18.35 -5.86
C TRP A 220 2.26 -18.58 -4.53
N THR A 221 1.34 -19.55 -4.48
CA THR A 221 0.50 -19.77 -3.31
C THR A 221 1.24 -20.47 -2.16
N TRP A 222 2.20 -21.34 -2.45
CA TRP A 222 2.86 -22.17 -1.43
C TRP A 222 4.34 -21.85 -1.19
N MET A 223 4.97 -21.01 -2.01
CA MET A 223 6.32 -20.50 -1.72
C MET A 223 6.31 -18.99 -1.49
N VAL A 224 5.77 -18.22 -2.44
CA VAL A 224 5.86 -16.75 -2.37
C VAL A 224 4.91 -16.17 -1.33
N ALA A 225 3.66 -16.63 -1.28
CA ALA A 225 2.68 -16.14 -0.32
C ALA A 225 3.10 -16.34 1.14
N PRO A 226 3.62 -17.51 1.57
CA PRO A 226 4.19 -17.67 2.92
C PRO A 226 5.35 -16.69 3.22
N VAL A 227 6.25 -16.45 2.26
CA VAL A 227 7.34 -15.47 2.41
C VAL A 227 6.78 -14.05 2.59
N LEU A 228 5.74 -13.69 1.86
CA LEU A 228 5.08 -12.39 2.00
C LEU A 228 4.35 -12.26 3.34
N ILE A 229 3.65 -13.31 3.79
CA ILE A 229 3.02 -13.37 5.11
C ILE A 229 4.08 -13.15 6.18
N TRP A 230 5.20 -13.89 6.14
CA TRP A 230 6.28 -13.75 7.10
C TRP A 230 6.82 -12.32 7.12
N ARG A 231 7.14 -11.75 5.94
CA ARG A 231 7.68 -10.39 5.85
C ARG A 231 6.69 -9.32 6.29
N ALA A 232 5.40 -9.52 6.04
CA ALA A 232 4.34 -8.59 6.46
C ALA A 232 3.95 -8.75 7.93
N TRP A 233 4.25 -9.89 8.57
CA TRP A 233 3.81 -10.20 9.93
C TRP A 233 4.27 -9.17 10.96
N GLY A 234 5.52 -8.72 10.86
CA GLY A 234 6.11 -7.74 11.76
C GLY A 234 5.80 -6.27 11.44
N ILE A 235 4.93 -5.99 10.46
CA ILE A 235 4.60 -4.61 10.06
C ILE A 235 3.23 -4.23 10.61
N ASN A 236 3.17 -3.31 11.56
CA ASN A 236 1.91 -2.87 12.16
C ASN A 236 1.41 -1.59 11.50
N ASP A 237 0.88 -1.67 10.27
CA ASP A 237 0.43 -0.47 9.57
C ASP A 237 -0.99 -0.03 9.96
N THR A 238 -1.23 1.28 9.93
CA THR A 238 -2.57 1.87 10.18
C THR A 238 -3.46 1.88 8.94
N MET A 239 -2.91 1.55 7.78
CA MET A 239 -3.56 1.67 6.47
C MET A 239 -4.24 0.39 6.01
N GLY A 240 -4.17 -0.70 6.77
CA GLY A 240 -4.74 -2.01 6.44
C GLY A 240 -4.00 -2.80 5.36
N TRP A 241 -2.78 -2.41 4.98
CA TRP A 241 -2.01 -3.07 3.92
C TRP A 241 -1.51 -4.45 4.36
N ARG A 242 -1.10 -4.61 5.62
CA ARG A 242 -0.81 -5.91 6.23
C ARG A 242 -2.03 -6.81 6.17
N THR A 243 -3.19 -6.33 6.64
CA THR A 243 -4.43 -7.11 6.64
C THR A 243 -4.83 -7.55 5.24
N GLN A 244 -4.72 -6.64 4.27
CA GLN A 244 -4.96 -6.96 2.86
C GLN A 244 -4.01 -8.05 2.36
N THR A 245 -2.71 -7.90 2.59
CA THR A 245 -1.69 -8.84 2.10
C THR A 245 -1.85 -10.21 2.72
N ILE A 246 -1.97 -10.28 4.06
CA ILE A 246 -2.13 -11.55 4.79
C ILE A 246 -3.46 -12.21 4.41
N GLY A 247 -4.56 -11.45 4.39
CA GLY A 247 -5.88 -11.97 4.04
C GLY A 247 -5.93 -12.58 2.65
N ALA A 248 -5.40 -11.86 1.65
CA ALA A 248 -5.34 -12.33 0.27
C ALA A 248 -4.39 -13.52 0.06
N CYS A 249 -3.26 -13.56 0.76
CA CYS A 249 -2.35 -14.71 0.70
C CYS A 249 -2.95 -15.94 1.36
N LEU A 250 -3.59 -15.78 2.52
CA LEU A 250 -4.21 -16.88 3.26
C LEU A 250 -5.41 -17.45 2.51
N SER A 251 -6.24 -16.59 1.91
CA SER A 251 -7.36 -17.03 1.07
C SER A 251 -6.90 -17.81 -0.16
N GLY A 252 -5.66 -17.64 -0.62
CA GLY A 252 -5.12 -18.34 -1.77
C GLY A 252 -4.64 -19.76 -1.52
N LEU A 253 -4.39 -20.15 -0.26
CA LEU A 253 -3.76 -21.44 0.06
C LEU A 253 -4.61 -22.64 -0.37
N HIS A 254 -5.93 -22.53 -0.29
CA HIS A 254 -6.85 -23.60 -0.67
C HIS A 254 -7.04 -23.76 -2.18
N ALA A 255 -6.75 -22.72 -2.97
CA ALA A 255 -7.15 -22.63 -4.38
C ALA A 255 -6.59 -23.78 -5.24
N THR A 256 -5.27 -23.96 -5.23
CA THR A 256 -4.59 -24.99 -6.03
C THR A 256 -4.91 -26.41 -5.54
N PRO A 257 -4.83 -26.72 -4.23
CA PRO A 257 -5.22 -28.03 -3.72
C PRO A 257 -6.67 -28.40 -4.05
N MET A 258 -7.62 -27.49 -3.83
CA MET A 258 -9.04 -27.75 -4.11
C MET A 258 -9.32 -27.87 -5.60
N PHE A 259 -8.65 -27.09 -6.44
CA PHE A 259 -8.70 -27.26 -7.89
C PHE A 259 -8.25 -28.67 -8.31
N LEU A 260 -7.13 -29.16 -7.79
CA LEU A 260 -6.63 -30.51 -8.10
C LEU A 260 -7.57 -31.59 -7.57
N ILE A 261 -8.05 -31.47 -6.33
CA ILE A 261 -9.00 -32.43 -5.74
C ILE A 261 -10.27 -32.49 -6.58
N ALA A 262 -10.89 -31.34 -6.87
CA ALA A 262 -12.11 -31.29 -7.69
C ALA A 262 -11.87 -31.78 -9.12
N SER A 263 -10.66 -31.58 -9.66
CA SER A 263 -10.31 -32.01 -11.00
C SER A 263 -10.07 -33.51 -11.09
N TYR A 264 -9.50 -34.18 -10.08
CA TYR A 264 -9.07 -35.59 -10.18
C TYR A 264 -9.88 -36.58 -9.34
N VAL A 265 -10.56 -36.14 -8.27
CA VAL A 265 -11.30 -37.03 -7.37
C VAL A 265 -12.74 -37.24 -7.88
N PRO A 266 -13.15 -38.48 -8.23
CA PRO A 266 -14.46 -38.75 -8.87
C PRO A 266 -15.68 -38.36 -8.04
N VAL A 267 -15.56 -38.31 -6.71
CA VAL A 267 -16.64 -37.89 -5.80
C VAL A 267 -17.13 -36.47 -6.12
N PHE A 268 -16.24 -35.60 -6.59
CA PHE A 268 -16.57 -34.23 -6.97
C PHE A 268 -17.34 -34.13 -8.28
N ASN A 269 -17.47 -35.19 -9.08
CA ASN A 269 -18.19 -35.13 -10.37
C ASN A 269 -19.63 -34.64 -10.20
N LYS A 270 -20.32 -35.00 -9.12
CA LYS A 270 -21.69 -34.53 -8.82
C LYS A 270 -21.73 -33.02 -8.55
N ILE A 271 -20.68 -32.49 -7.94
CA ILE A 271 -20.53 -31.06 -7.60
C ILE A 271 -20.12 -30.28 -8.84
N ASN A 272 -19.18 -30.83 -9.63
CA ASN A 272 -18.61 -30.23 -10.83
C ASN A 272 -19.63 -29.89 -11.93
N VAL A 273 -20.82 -30.51 -11.89
CA VAL A 273 -21.95 -30.15 -12.77
C VAL A 273 -22.42 -28.71 -12.52
N TYR A 274 -22.42 -28.27 -11.26
CA TYR A 274 -22.90 -26.94 -10.86
C TYR A 274 -21.74 -26.00 -10.53
N PHE A 275 -20.69 -26.52 -9.90
CA PHE A 275 -19.54 -25.77 -9.43
C PHE A 275 -18.26 -26.38 -10.01
N THR A 276 -17.80 -25.84 -11.14
CA THR A 276 -16.66 -26.40 -11.88
C THR A 276 -15.36 -26.36 -11.06
N PRO A 277 -14.39 -27.26 -11.31
CA PRO A 277 -13.15 -27.30 -10.54
C PRO A 277 -12.40 -25.96 -10.46
N SER A 278 -12.44 -25.16 -11.53
CA SER A 278 -11.78 -23.85 -11.57
C SER A 278 -12.40 -22.86 -10.57
N GLN A 279 -13.67 -22.99 -10.18
CA GLN A 279 -14.35 -22.09 -9.25
C GLN A 279 -13.66 -22.01 -7.87
N TRP A 280 -12.92 -23.04 -7.45
CA TRP A 280 -12.09 -22.98 -6.24
C TRP A 280 -10.96 -21.92 -6.33
N ILE A 281 -10.42 -21.68 -7.53
CA ILE A 281 -9.47 -20.59 -7.78
C ILE A 281 -10.20 -19.23 -7.84
N HIS A 282 -11.44 -19.22 -8.33
CA HIS A 282 -12.25 -18.01 -8.43
C HIS A 282 -12.72 -17.53 -7.05
N LEU A 283 -12.92 -18.45 -6.11
CA LEU A 283 -13.17 -18.10 -4.71
C LEU A 283 -12.00 -17.29 -4.11
N ASN A 284 -10.76 -17.72 -4.31
CA ASN A 284 -9.59 -16.92 -3.94
C ASN A 284 -9.59 -15.56 -4.64
N THR A 285 -9.94 -15.52 -5.92
CA THR A 285 -10.01 -14.26 -6.68
C THR A 285 -10.98 -13.26 -6.04
N MET A 286 -12.17 -13.72 -5.66
CA MET A 286 -13.16 -12.91 -4.94
C MET A 286 -12.60 -12.37 -3.61
N PHE A 287 -11.87 -13.18 -2.85
CA PHE A 287 -11.22 -12.71 -1.62
C PHE A 287 -10.14 -11.65 -1.89
N ILE A 288 -9.32 -11.83 -2.94
CA ILE A 288 -8.33 -10.82 -3.35
C ILE A 288 -9.05 -9.51 -3.66
N GLU A 289 -10.17 -9.54 -4.39
CA GLU A 289 -10.97 -8.34 -4.68
C GLU A 289 -11.50 -7.70 -3.40
N ILE A 290 -12.01 -8.50 -2.46
CA ILE A 290 -12.50 -8.01 -1.16
C ILE A 290 -11.42 -7.23 -0.44
N PHE A 291 -10.26 -7.86 -0.25
CA PHE A 291 -9.15 -7.27 0.50
C PHE A 291 -8.52 -6.09 -0.25
N THR A 292 -8.49 -6.13 -1.58
CA THR A 292 -7.82 -5.11 -2.38
C THR A 292 -8.66 -3.86 -2.59
N VAL A 293 -9.99 -4.00 -2.64
CA VAL A 293 -10.92 -2.90 -2.87
C VAL A 293 -11.52 -2.37 -1.56
N PHE A 294 -12.10 -3.24 -0.72
CA PHE A 294 -12.88 -2.76 0.43
C PHE A 294 -12.04 -2.35 1.63
N VAL A 295 -10.85 -2.92 1.82
CA VAL A 295 -9.93 -2.46 2.89
C VAL A 295 -9.56 -0.98 2.68
N PRO A 296 -9.07 -0.53 1.51
CA PRO A 296 -8.83 0.90 1.31
C PRO A 296 -10.10 1.76 1.41
N VAL A 297 -11.27 1.29 0.95
CA VAL A 297 -12.56 2.01 1.13
C VAL A 297 -12.83 2.24 2.62
N PHE A 298 -12.77 1.20 3.44
CA PHE A 298 -12.99 1.26 4.88
C PHE A 298 -12.02 2.25 5.55
N GLN A 299 -10.75 2.22 5.14
CA GLN A 299 -9.73 3.10 5.71
C GLN A 299 -9.92 4.57 5.34
N VAL A 300 -10.43 4.86 4.15
CA VAL A 300 -10.84 6.23 3.77
C VAL A 300 -12.02 6.71 4.61
N ILE A 301 -13.03 5.87 4.83
CA ILE A 301 -14.19 6.20 5.68
C ILE A 301 -13.72 6.48 7.12
N LYS A 302 -12.87 5.62 7.66
CA LYS A 302 -12.26 5.79 8.99
C LYS A 302 -11.47 7.08 9.10
N LEU A 303 -10.69 7.44 8.07
CA LEU A 303 -9.95 8.70 8.03
C LEU A 303 -10.88 9.93 7.98
N ARG A 304 -11.97 9.87 7.22
CA ARG A 304 -12.98 10.95 7.17
C ARG A 304 -13.63 11.16 8.54
N TYR A 305 -13.98 10.07 9.22
CA TYR A 305 -14.52 10.13 10.58
C TYR A 305 -13.53 10.80 11.55
N LEU A 306 -12.26 10.37 11.51
CA LEU A 306 -11.20 10.97 12.32
C LEU A 306 -11.00 12.46 12.05
N ARG A 307 -10.94 12.87 10.78
CA ARG A 307 -10.81 14.29 10.40
C ARG A 307 -11.99 15.13 10.89
N LYS A 308 -13.21 14.59 10.83
CA LYS A 308 -14.40 15.26 11.36
C LYS A 308 -14.25 15.54 12.85
N GLN A 309 -13.72 14.60 13.64
CA GLN A 309 -13.45 14.81 15.05
C GLN A 309 -12.42 15.93 15.28
N VAL A 310 -11.31 15.96 14.52
CA VAL A 310 -10.31 17.06 14.60
C VAL A 310 -10.96 18.41 14.37
N THR A 311 -11.74 18.56 13.28
CA THR A 311 -12.40 19.83 12.95
C THR A 311 -13.37 20.27 14.04
N ILE A 312 -14.12 19.34 14.63
CA ILE A 312 -15.01 19.66 15.76
C ILE A 312 -14.18 20.26 16.90
N ASN A 313 -13.09 19.62 17.30
CA ASN A 313 -12.26 20.09 18.41
C ASN A 313 -11.54 21.41 18.14
N GLU A 314 -11.15 21.69 16.89
CA GLU A 314 -10.62 23.00 16.49
C GLU A 314 -11.65 24.13 16.72
N HIS A 315 -12.94 23.89 16.41
CA HIS A 315 -13.99 24.88 16.69
C HIS A 315 -14.15 25.10 18.20
N TRP A 316 -14.19 24.03 19.00
CA TRP A 316 -14.27 24.13 20.46
C TRP A 316 -13.08 24.88 21.09
N GLU A 317 -11.85 24.67 20.60
CA GLU A 317 -10.68 25.42 21.09
C GLU A 317 -10.77 26.90 20.76
N THR A 318 -11.22 27.23 19.54
CA THR A 318 -11.38 28.63 19.10
C THR A 318 -12.46 29.33 19.91
N ASP A 319 -13.60 28.67 20.14
CA ASP A 319 -14.71 29.21 20.94
C ASP A 319 -14.31 29.38 22.41
N SER A 320 -13.53 28.46 22.97
CA SER A 320 -13.04 28.56 24.35
C SER A 320 -12.02 29.69 24.55
N GLN A 321 -11.25 30.03 23.51
CA GLN A 321 -10.34 31.19 23.53
C GLN A 321 -11.07 32.52 23.26
N ALA A 322 -12.24 32.48 22.62
CA ALA A 322 -13.05 33.66 22.30
C ALA A 322 -13.96 34.12 23.45
N VAL A 323 -14.13 33.34 24.52
CA VAL A 323 -14.85 33.79 25.73
C VAL A 323 -13.93 34.75 26.52
N PRO A 324 -14.28 36.05 26.63
CA PRO A 324 -13.49 36.98 27.43
C PRO A 324 -13.70 36.66 28.90
N THR A 325 -12.61 36.41 29.62
CA THR A 325 -12.58 36.38 31.09
C THR A 325 -12.81 37.80 31.63
N HIS A 326 -14.06 38.26 31.60
CA HIS A 326 -14.52 39.44 32.32
C HIS A 326 -15.59 39.00 33.32
N THR A 327 -15.18 38.80 34.56
CA THR A 327 -15.61 39.61 35.71
C THR A 327 -14.83 39.19 36.94
N SER A 328 -13.91 40.05 37.32
CA SER A 328 -13.51 40.23 38.71
C SER A 328 -14.73 40.58 39.54
N ASP A 329 -15.07 39.74 40.53
CA ASP A 329 -15.89 40.18 41.66
C ASP A 329 -15.29 39.61 42.96
N PRO A 330 -14.89 40.46 43.93
CA PRO A 330 -14.25 40.01 45.16
C PRO A 330 -15.30 39.91 46.27
N SER A 331 -16.01 38.79 46.39
CA SER A 331 -16.60 38.41 47.68
C SER A 331 -16.95 36.92 47.78
N GLY A 332 -16.40 36.28 48.80
CA GLY A 332 -17.16 35.36 49.67
C GLY A 332 -17.69 34.03 49.11
N ARG A 333 -16.91 32.97 49.35
CA ARG A 333 -17.35 31.68 49.92
C ARG A 333 -17.95 30.62 48.97
N LYS A 334 -17.03 29.71 48.59
CA LYS A 334 -17.17 28.26 48.35
C LYS A 334 -18.58 27.65 48.49
N GLY A 335 -19.10 27.17 47.36
CA GLY A 335 -20.15 26.16 47.27
C GLY A 335 -20.03 25.45 45.92
N SER A 336 -19.40 24.27 45.91
CA SER A 336 -19.29 23.40 44.74
C SER A 336 -20.69 22.92 44.34
N ALA A 337 -21.21 23.42 43.22
CA ALA A 337 -22.45 22.96 42.60
C ALA A 337 -22.20 21.82 41.58
N ILE A 338 -21.26 20.92 41.88
CA ILE A 338 -21.04 19.69 41.12
C ILE A 338 -20.88 18.52 42.10
N GLU A 339 -21.88 18.35 42.97
CA GLU A 339 -22.06 17.11 43.69
C GLU A 339 -23.54 16.76 43.61
N LEU A 340 -23.82 15.49 43.34
CA LEU A 340 -25.14 14.88 43.12
C LEU A 340 -25.70 15.03 41.69
N ILE A 341 -25.22 14.16 40.79
CA ILE A 341 -26.02 13.18 40.02
C ILE A 341 -25.07 12.49 39.00
N GLU A 342 -25.12 11.15 38.94
CA GLU A 342 -24.48 10.27 37.94
C GLU A 342 -22.98 9.91 38.02
N LYS A 343 -22.46 9.69 39.23
CA LYS A 343 -21.07 9.22 39.46
C LYS A 343 -20.74 7.81 38.91
N ASN A 344 -21.71 7.03 38.40
CA ASN A 344 -21.46 5.68 37.85
C ASN A 344 -21.76 5.48 36.35
N LYS A 345 -22.41 6.44 35.67
CA LYS A 345 -22.59 6.40 34.20
C LYS A 345 -21.61 7.31 33.45
N MET A 346 -21.08 8.33 34.12
CA MET A 346 -20.10 9.25 33.55
C MET A 346 -18.75 8.55 33.30
N LEU A 347 -18.36 7.56 34.11
CA LEU A 347 -17.07 6.89 33.95
C LEU A 347 -17.02 6.00 32.69
N GLU A 348 -18.14 5.42 32.28
CA GLU A 348 -18.25 4.66 31.03
C GLU A 348 -18.31 5.62 29.81
N TYR A 349 -18.99 6.76 29.95
CA TYR A 349 -19.10 7.80 28.90
C TYR A 349 -17.81 8.62 28.69
N ILE A 350 -17.05 8.90 29.76
CA ILE A 350 -15.75 9.61 29.73
C ILE A 350 -14.68 8.77 29.05
N THR A 351 -14.68 7.46 29.26
CA THR A 351 -13.62 6.58 28.73
C THR A 351 -13.67 6.52 27.20
N GLU A 352 -14.87 6.67 26.61
CA GLU A 352 -15.10 6.69 25.16
C GLU A 352 -14.86 8.08 24.50
N HIS A 353 -15.12 9.19 25.21
CA HIS A 353 -14.96 10.57 24.70
C HIS A 353 -13.59 11.24 24.99
N ASN A 354 -12.70 10.60 25.75
CA ASN A 354 -11.40 11.19 26.14
C ASN A 354 -10.37 11.34 25.00
N GLY A 355 -10.55 10.62 23.87
CA GLY A 355 -9.71 10.80 22.67
C GLY A 355 -9.92 12.12 21.98
N ASP A 356 -11.14 12.65 22.05
CA ASP A 356 -11.52 13.80 21.25
C ASP A 356 -10.83 15.08 21.76
N ARG A 357 -10.68 15.27 23.08
CA ARG A 357 -9.99 16.45 23.65
C ARG A 357 -8.49 16.57 23.33
N LEU A 358 -7.85 15.52 22.82
CA LEU A 358 -6.43 15.52 22.47
C LEU A 358 -6.18 15.81 20.99
N LEU A 359 -7.23 15.83 20.16
CA LEU A 359 -7.14 16.03 18.72
C LEU A 359 -7.00 17.51 18.35
N THR A 360 -6.07 18.21 19.01
CA THR A 360 -5.90 19.65 18.87
C THR A 360 -4.49 20.07 18.50
N MET A 361 -4.35 21.26 17.92
CA MET A 361 -3.06 21.80 17.49
C MET A 361 -2.13 22.04 18.69
N ASN A 362 -2.68 22.45 19.84
CA ASN A 362 -1.91 22.68 21.06
C ASN A 362 -1.27 21.39 21.59
N ALA A 363 -2.03 20.30 21.63
CA ALA A 363 -1.52 19.00 22.05
C ALA A 363 -0.41 18.50 21.10
N LEU A 364 -0.60 18.65 19.79
CA LEU A 364 0.41 18.30 18.79
C LEU A 364 1.70 19.11 18.97
N ASN A 365 1.61 20.44 19.10
CA ASN A 365 2.78 21.30 19.29
C ASN A 365 3.55 20.89 20.55
N ARG A 366 2.85 20.64 21.66
CA ARG A 366 3.49 20.20 22.91
C ARG A 366 4.25 18.89 22.75
N VAL A 367 3.71 17.90 22.03
CA VAL A 367 4.43 16.65 21.77
C VAL A 367 5.64 16.86 20.87
N LEU A 368 5.52 17.68 19.83
CA LEU A 368 6.64 18.01 18.94
C LEU A 368 7.78 18.72 19.68
N ASP A 369 7.46 19.58 20.66
CA ASP A 369 8.45 20.36 21.40
C ASP A 369 9.07 19.57 22.57
N GLU A 370 8.27 18.78 23.30
CA GLU A 370 8.76 18.06 24.49
C GLU A 370 9.31 16.67 24.17
N HIS A 371 8.59 15.86 23.38
CA HIS A 371 8.89 14.43 23.16
C HIS A 371 8.51 13.96 21.74
N PRO A 372 9.23 14.38 20.69
CA PRO A 372 8.87 14.07 19.29
C PRO A 372 9.13 12.60 18.91
N VAL A 373 9.97 11.86 19.64
CA VAL A 373 10.47 10.53 19.27
C VAL A 373 9.35 9.49 19.09
N PRO A 374 8.40 9.29 20.03
CA PRO A 374 7.36 8.28 19.84
C PRO A 374 6.43 8.61 18.66
N LEU A 375 6.17 9.90 18.42
CA LEU A 375 5.38 10.33 17.27
C LEU A 375 6.15 10.08 15.96
N GLN A 376 7.47 10.29 15.95
CA GLN A 376 8.33 9.99 14.82
C GLN A 376 8.41 8.49 14.53
N GLU A 377 8.56 7.65 15.56
CA GLU A 377 8.54 6.19 15.43
C GLU A 377 7.21 5.66 14.91
N PHE A 378 6.11 6.17 15.47
CA PHE A 378 4.77 5.85 14.98
C PHE A 378 4.60 6.24 13.51
N SER A 379 5.01 7.46 13.17
CA SER A 379 4.87 7.99 11.80
C SER A 379 5.72 7.18 10.81
N ALA A 380 6.93 6.77 11.19
CA ALA A 380 7.81 5.97 10.33
C ALA A 380 7.37 4.51 10.19
N HIS A 381 7.01 3.85 11.29
CA HIS A 381 6.78 2.39 11.30
C HIS A 381 5.33 1.97 11.05
N HIS A 382 4.36 2.84 11.37
CA HIS A 382 2.94 2.52 11.35
C HIS A 382 2.15 3.34 10.32
N ASP A 383 2.41 4.65 10.21
CA ASP A 383 1.67 5.55 9.31
C ASP A 383 2.39 5.82 7.98
N PHE A 384 3.67 5.44 7.84
CA PHE A 384 4.52 5.70 6.68
C PHE A 384 4.55 7.17 6.24
N SER A 385 4.59 8.06 7.22
CA SER A 385 4.57 9.52 7.10
C SER A 385 5.69 10.17 7.91
N GLY A 386 6.75 9.40 8.20
CA GLY A 386 7.87 9.81 9.05
C GLY A 386 8.63 11.03 8.53
N GLU A 387 8.58 11.29 7.21
CA GLU A 387 9.17 12.46 6.58
C GLU A 387 8.60 13.77 7.16
N ASN A 388 7.32 13.79 7.52
CA ASN A 388 6.67 15.00 8.04
C ASN A 388 7.20 15.36 9.43
N ILE A 389 7.27 14.38 10.33
CA ILE A 389 7.79 14.61 11.69
C ILE A 389 9.28 14.90 11.65
N ALA A 390 10.04 14.15 10.85
CA ALA A 390 11.47 14.39 10.69
C ALA A 390 11.76 15.80 10.15
N PHE A 391 10.99 16.29 9.17
CA PHE A 391 11.09 17.67 8.69
C PHE A 391 10.81 18.68 9.81
N LEU A 392 9.71 18.52 10.56
CA LEU A 392 9.35 19.43 11.65
C LEU A 392 10.44 19.51 12.73
N THR A 393 11.00 18.36 13.13
CA THR A 393 12.10 18.29 14.09
C THR A 393 13.37 18.96 13.56
N ARG A 394 13.69 18.78 12.27
CA ARG A 394 14.87 19.42 11.63
C ARG A 394 14.73 20.93 11.51
N VAL A 395 13.56 21.42 11.11
CA VAL A 395 13.29 22.87 11.06
C VAL A 395 13.33 23.49 12.45
N SER A 396 12.78 22.81 13.47
CA SER A 396 12.89 23.27 14.86
C SER A 396 14.35 23.39 15.30
N LYS A 397 15.16 22.36 15.04
CA LYS A 397 16.61 22.38 15.34
C LYS A 397 17.34 23.49 14.61
N LEU A 398 17.04 23.72 13.33
CA LEU A 398 17.61 24.83 12.56
C LEU A 398 17.28 26.17 13.24
N LYS A 399 16.01 26.41 13.59
CA LYS A 399 15.57 27.64 14.27
C LYS A 399 16.29 27.89 15.59
N THR A 400 16.49 26.85 16.41
CA THR A 400 17.25 26.97 17.67
C THR A 400 18.74 27.27 17.46
N SER A 401 19.27 26.96 16.28
CA SER A 401 20.69 27.16 15.93
C SER A 401 20.97 28.57 15.38
N ILE A 402 19.92 29.32 15.00
CA ILE A 402 20.02 30.70 14.51
C ILE A 402 20.22 31.62 15.71
N THR A 403 21.37 32.30 15.77
CA THR A 403 21.67 33.29 16.81
C THR A 403 21.67 34.71 16.24
N PRO A 404 21.25 35.74 17.02
CA PRO A 404 21.09 37.11 16.52
C PRO A 404 22.41 37.84 16.20
N LYS A 405 23.58 37.23 16.46
CA LYS A 405 24.90 37.78 16.14
C LYS A 405 25.67 36.79 15.24
N SER A 406 25.19 36.59 14.02
CA SER A 406 25.79 35.66 13.08
C SER A 406 26.98 36.29 12.34
N THR A 407 28.09 35.55 12.24
CA THR A 407 29.22 35.87 11.36
C THR A 407 28.95 35.32 9.96
N LYS A 408 29.54 35.89 8.90
CA LYS A 408 29.41 35.38 7.51
C LYS A 408 29.65 33.86 7.37
N SER A 409 30.55 33.27 8.17
CA SER A 409 30.78 31.82 8.20
C SER A 409 29.59 31.04 8.81
N GLN A 410 28.96 31.58 9.85
CA GLN A 410 27.77 30.99 10.46
C GLN A 410 26.55 31.09 9.54
N ASP A 411 26.44 32.15 8.74
CA ASP A 411 25.36 32.28 7.75
C ASP A 411 25.45 31.20 6.66
N LEU A 412 26.66 30.87 6.20
CA LEU A 412 26.88 29.76 5.26
C LEU A 412 26.57 28.40 5.89
N ASP A 413 26.81 28.24 7.18
CA ASP A 413 26.54 26.99 7.90
C ASP A 413 25.03 26.79 8.08
N ILE A 414 24.31 27.85 8.45
CA ILE A 414 22.85 27.88 8.53
C ILE A 414 22.24 27.62 7.14
N TYR A 415 22.79 28.23 6.09
CA TYR A 415 22.35 27.99 4.72
C TYR A 415 22.59 26.53 4.29
N ASN A 416 23.74 25.94 4.61
CA ASN A 416 24.04 24.54 4.30
C ASN A 416 23.09 23.57 5.04
N GLU A 417 22.74 23.84 6.29
CA GLU A 417 21.75 23.04 7.01
C GLU A 417 20.34 23.20 6.40
N ALA A 418 19.95 24.41 6.01
CA ALA A 418 18.71 24.66 5.29
C ALA A 418 18.67 23.96 3.91
N LEU A 419 19.78 23.99 3.18
CA LEU A 419 19.95 23.30 1.91
C LEU A 419 19.84 21.78 2.09
N ASN A 420 20.40 21.22 3.15
CA ASN A 420 20.22 19.82 3.50
C ASN A 420 18.75 19.48 3.77
N ILE A 421 18.00 20.35 4.47
CA ILE A 421 16.55 20.15 4.66
C ILE A 421 15.83 20.13 3.32
N TYR A 422 16.14 21.08 2.42
CA TYR A 422 15.56 21.11 1.08
C TYR A 422 15.84 19.83 0.29
N ILE A 423 17.10 19.38 0.23
CA ILE A 423 17.52 18.19 -0.50
C ILE A 423 16.83 16.93 0.04
N ASN A 424 16.72 16.78 1.36
CA ASN A 424 16.23 15.54 1.96
C ASN A 424 14.71 15.44 2.06
N PHE A 425 13.99 16.57 2.09
CA PHE A 425 12.54 16.58 2.37
C PHE A 425 11.70 17.30 1.30
N ILE A 426 12.26 18.18 0.48
CA ILE A 426 11.47 19.10 -0.36
C ILE A 426 11.72 18.85 -1.85
N SER A 427 12.99 18.70 -2.24
CA SER A 427 13.37 18.57 -3.64
C SER A 427 12.66 17.37 -4.30
N PRO A 428 11.89 17.58 -5.38
CA PRO A 428 11.27 16.49 -6.13
C PRO A 428 12.27 15.53 -6.78
N ARG A 429 13.53 15.95 -6.92
CA ARG A 429 14.58 15.21 -7.64
C ARG A 429 15.42 14.34 -6.72
N THR A 430 15.68 14.80 -5.50
CA THR A 430 16.66 14.19 -4.60
C THR A 430 16.05 13.60 -3.33
N ALA A 431 14.87 14.06 -2.90
CA ALA A 431 14.21 13.52 -1.72
C ALA A 431 13.54 12.16 -2.03
N ASP A 432 13.78 11.15 -1.18
CA ASP A 432 13.11 9.84 -1.27
C ASP A 432 11.58 9.96 -1.04
N PHE A 433 11.20 10.86 -0.13
CA PHE A 433 9.82 11.17 0.25
C PHE A 433 9.63 12.69 0.28
N PRO A 434 9.40 13.34 -0.88
CA PRO A 434 9.17 14.77 -0.92
C PRO A 434 7.86 15.13 -0.20
N LEU A 435 7.91 16.20 0.58
CA LEU A 435 6.77 16.71 1.32
C LEU A 435 5.64 17.13 0.37
N ASN A 436 4.41 16.92 0.81
CA ASN A 436 3.23 17.29 0.05
C ASN A 436 2.95 18.81 0.18
N LEU A 437 3.73 19.63 -0.51
CA LEU A 437 3.58 21.09 -0.54
C LEU A 437 2.74 21.57 -1.71
N SER A 438 2.16 22.77 -1.59
CA SER A 438 1.50 23.44 -2.71
C SER A 438 2.53 23.82 -3.79
N SER A 439 2.11 23.84 -5.06
CA SER A 439 3.02 24.22 -6.16
C SER A 439 3.61 25.63 -5.99
N ARG A 440 2.91 26.54 -5.29
CA ARG A 440 3.41 27.88 -4.99
C ARG A 440 4.56 27.82 -3.99
N SER A 441 4.36 27.16 -2.84
CA SER A 441 5.37 27.04 -1.79
C SER A 441 6.59 26.26 -2.28
N LEU A 442 6.37 25.20 -3.05
CA LEU A 442 7.43 24.41 -3.67
C LEU A 442 8.28 25.26 -4.63
N LYS A 443 7.66 26.02 -5.54
CA LYS A 443 8.40 26.90 -6.47
C LYS A 443 9.18 28.01 -5.76
N ALA A 444 8.64 28.54 -4.67
CA ALA A 444 9.35 29.52 -3.86
C ALA A 444 10.65 28.93 -3.28
N LEU A 445 10.57 27.72 -2.72
CA LEU A 445 11.74 27.03 -2.17
C LEU A 445 12.72 26.55 -3.27
N GLU A 446 12.22 26.10 -4.43
CA GLU A 446 13.05 25.78 -5.60
C GLU A 446 13.86 27.00 -6.05
N SER A 447 13.26 28.19 -6.09
CA SER A 447 13.95 29.41 -6.51
C SER A 447 15.13 29.80 -5.60
N ILE A 448 15.12 29.33 -4.35
CA ILE A 448 16.17 29.61 -3.36
C ILE A 448 17.23 28.51 -3.41
N PHE A 449 16.84 27.23 -3.36
CA PHE A 449 17.76 26.14 -3.06
C PHE A 449 18.13 25.26 -4.26
N GLU A 450 17.36 25.23 -5.35
CA GLU A 450 17.53 24.22 -6.43
C GLU A 450 18.88 24.35 -7.15
N ALA A 451 19.35 25.57 -7.38
CA ALA A 451 20.65 25.81 -8.00
C ALA A 451 21.80 25.27 -7.13
N SER A 452 21.78 25.59 -5.83
CA SER A 452 22.74 25.06 -4.85
C SER A 452 22.63 23.54 -4.72
N ALA A 453 21.41 22.99 -4.67
CA ALA A 453 21.17 21.56 -4.58
C ALA A 453 21.74 20.81 -5.79
N THR A 454 21.53 21.34 -7.00
CA THR A 454 22.07 20.77 -8.24
C THR A 454 23.60 20.78 -8.23
N SER A 455 24.22 21.88 -7.78
CA SER A 455 25.68 21.98 -7.69
C SER A 455 26.31 20.99 -6.72
N VAL A 456 25.58 20.63 -5.66
CA VAL A 456 26.03 19.77 -4.57
C VAL A 456 25.73 18.28 -4.82
N CYS A 457 24.62 17.98 -5.48
CA CYS A 457 24.19 16.61 -5.75
C CYS A 457 24.68 16.06 -7.10
N GLY A 458 25.17 16.91 -8.01
CA GLY A 458 25.87 16.51 -9.25
C GLY A 458 25.04 15.73 -10.28
N GLY A 459 23.71 15.81 -10.26
CA GLY A 459 22.82 14.99 -11.10
C GLY A 459 22.19 15.72 -12.29
N PRO A 460 21.92 15.03 -13.42
CA PRO A 460 21.27 15.61 -14.59
C PRO A 460 19.80 15.99 -14.32
N THR A 461 19.31 17.00 -15.03
CA THR A 461 17.95 17.53 -14.97
C THR A 461 16.90 16.49 -15.41
N VAL A 462 16.33 15.74 -14.46
CA VAL A 462 15.18 14.84 -14.71
C VAL A 462 13.86 15.62 -14.70
N ASP A 463 13.13 15.66 -15.81
CA ASP A 463 11.80 16.29 -15.85
C ASP A 463 10.82 15.57 -14.88
N PRO A 464 10.27 16.25 -13.86
CA PRO A 464 9.34 15.63 -12.90
C PRO A 464 8.03 15.15 -13.53
N ALA A 465 7.70 15.57 -14.77
CA ALA A 465 6.50 15.13 -15.47
C ALA A 465 6.64 13.78 -16.18
N LEU A 466 7.87 13.29 -16.44
CA LEU A 466 8.12 12.09 -17.26
C LEU A 466 9.24 11.19 -16.69
N PRO A 467 9.06 10.62 -15.48
CA PRO A 467 10.10 9.81 -14.83
C PRO A 467 10.46 8.50 -15.57
N PHE A 468 9.63 8.06 -16.52
CA PHE A 468 9.82 6.78 -17.24
C PHE A 468 10.45 6.92 -18.64
N LEU A 469 10.52 8.15 -19.20
CA LEU A 469 11.00 8.35 -20.57
C LEU A 469 12.54 8.49 -20.62
N THR A 470 13.16 8.94 -19.54
CA THR A 470 14.57 9.35 -19.50
C THR A 470 15.54 8.16 -19.39
N GLU A 471 15.12 7.02 -18.84
CA GLU A 471 16.01 5.85 -18.67
C GLU A 471 16.44 5.20 -19.99
N VAL A 472 15.69 5.43 -21.07
CA VAL A 472 16.04 4.93 -22.41
C VAL A 472 17.14 5.77 -23.05
N LEU A 473 17.27 7.05 -22.69
CA LEU A 473 18.21 8.00 -23.31
C LEU A 473 19.53 8.12 -22.56
N SER A 474 19.55 7.88 -21.24
CA SER A 474 20.76 7.99 -20.40
C SER A 474 21.80 6.86 -20.59
N GLY A 475 21.52 5.87 -21.44
CA GLY A 475 22.47 4.79 -21.77
C GLY A 475 23.61 5.19 -22.73
N ARG A 476 23.70 6.46 -23.18
CA ARG A 476 24.55 6.85 -24.32
C ARG A 476 25.57 7.97 -24.11
N GLN A 477 25.67 8.61 -22.95
CA GLN A 477 26.69 9.63 -22.73
C GLN A 477 27.63 9.23 -21.59
N GLY A 478 28.88 8.99 -21.95
CA GLY A 478 29.95 8.67 -21.03
C GLY A 478 30.70 9.90 -20.53
N SER A 479 31.35 9.65 -19.39
CA SER A 479 32.63 10.21 -18.94
C SER A 479 32.65 11.44 -18.02
N GLN A 480 33.51 11.26 -17.00
CA GLN A 480 34.22 12.22 -16.14
C GLN A 480 33.49 12.81 -14.91
N LYS A 481 33.76 12.27 -13.70
CA LYS A 481 34.73 12.86 -12.74
C LYS A 481 34.69 12.26 -11.31
N SER A 482 35.92 12.00 -10.84
CA SER A 482 36.54 12.13 -9.50
C SER A 482 35.94 11.47 -8.25
N ASP A 483 36.77 10.60 -7.69
CA ASP A 483 36.79 10.04 -6.34
C ASP A 483 36.55 11.06 -5.21
N SER A 484 35.67 10.69 -4.27
CA SER A 484 35.96 10.84 -2.83
C SER A 484 34.94 10.07 -1.97
N SER A 485 35.52 9.32 -1.03
CA SER A 485 34.98 8.45 -0.01
C SER A 485 33.69 8.88 0.73
N GLY A 486 32.78 7.92 0.88
CA GLY A 486 32.46 7.44 2.23
C GLY A 486 31.59 8.30 3.15
N SER A 487 30.66 9.07 2.61
CA SER A 487 29.34 9.38 3.19
C SER A 487 28.60 10.10 2.07
N THR A 488 27.27 10.05 1.97
CA THR A 488 26.59 11.12 1.21
C THR A 488 26.65 12.41 2.03
N LEU A 489 27.86 12.87 2.37
CA LEU A 489 28.17 14.28 2.44
C LEU A 489 28.00 14.75 1.00
N HIS A 490 26.81 15.21 0.70
CA HIS A 490 26.65 16.27 -0.25
C HIS A 490 27.78 17.28 0.00
N SER A 491 28.61 17.54 -1.02
CA SER A 491 29.70 18.49 -0.93
C SER A 491 29.15 19.78 -0.33
N ARG A 492 29.80 20.31 0.70
CA ARG A 492 29.32 21.52 1.36
C ARG A 492 29.23 22.63 0.31
N TYR A 493 28.10 23.33 0.25
CA TYR A 493 27.96 24.46 -0.65
C TYR A 493 28.90 25.58 -0.20
N THR A 494 29.75 26.05 -1.11
CA THR A 494 30.76 27.10 -0.89
C THR A 494 30.51 28.37 -1.71
N GLY A 495 29.39 28.45 -2.43
CA GLY A 495 29.02 29.62 -3.23
C GLY A 495 28.32 30.71 -2.41
N ASP A 496 27.87 31.75 -3.11
CA ASP A 496 27.15 32.88 -2.52
C ASP A 496 25.73 32.50 -2.06
N ILE A 497 25.32 33.01 -0.90
CA ILE A 497 23.97 32.79 -0.37
C ILE A 497 22.96 33.58 -1.23
N PRO A 498 21.91 32.95 -1.76
CA PRO A 498 20.85 33.65 -2.49
C PRO A 498 20.21 34.75 -1.65
N GLY A 499 20.01 35.95 -2.21
CA GLY A 499 19.46 37.10 -1.47
C GLY A 499 18.02 36.92 -0.97
N LEU A 500 17.30 35.92 -1.47
CA LEU A 500 15.96 35.55 -1.01
C LEU A 500 15.97 34.64 0.23
N PHE A 501 17.14 34.16 0.67
CA PHE A 501 17.25 33.33 1.87
C PHE A 501 17.03 34.18 3.13
N HIS A 502 16.16 33.71 4.02
CA HIS A 502 15.92 34.33 5.32
C HIS A 502 15.67 33.27 6.41
N PRO A 503 15.87 33.61 7.70
CA PRO A 503 15.70 32.67 8.82
C PRO A 503 14.35 31.93 8.88
N GLY A 504 13.28 32.57 8.39
CA GLY A 504 11.91 32.03 8.36
C GLY A 504 11.51 31.36 7.04
N VAL A 505 12.46 31.01 6.17
CA VAL A 505 12.16 30.50 4.80
C VAL A 505 11.25 29.27 4.79
N PHE A 506 11.25 28.48 5.87
CA PHE A 506 10.42 27.29 6.00
C PHE A 506 9.12 27.49 6.77
N ASP A 507 8.77 28.71 7.21
CA ASP A 507 7.63 28.94 8.11
C ASP A 507 6.28 28.54 7.48
N GLU A 508 6.07 28.91 6.21
CA GLU A 508 4.86 28.52 5.47
C GLU A 508 4.77 26.99 5.32
N ALA A 509 5.87 26.35 4.91
CA ALA A 509 5.94 24.89 4.77
C ALA A 509 5.74 24.20 6.13
N GLN A 510 6.34 24.71 7.21
CA GLN A 510 6.19 24.19 8.56
C GLN A 510 4.73 24.24 9.02
N SER A 511 4.06 25.38 8.83
CA SER A 511 2.64 25.55 9.16
C SER A 511 1.76 24.57 8.38
N HIS A 512 1.99 24.43 7.07
CA HIS A 512 1.27 23.50 6.22
C HIS A 512 1.45 22.04 6.67
N ILE A 513 2.70 21.62 6.94
CA ILE A 513 2.99 20.25 7.37
C ILE A 513 2.43 19.97 8.77
N LYS A 514 2.43 20.93 9.70
CA LYS A 514 1.75 20.78 11.00
C LYS A 514 0.26 20.51 10.83
N SER A 515 -0.43 21.25 9.97
CA SER A 515 -1.84 21.00 9.65
C SER A 515 -2.05 19.62 9.00
N LEU A 516 -1.15 19.21 8.11
CA LEU A 516 -1.20 17.89 7.49
C LEU A 516 -1.04 16.75 8.52
N VAL A 517 -0.11 16.89 9.46
CA VAL A 517 0.11 15.93 10.56
C VAL A 517 -1.10 15.89 11.49
N LEU A 518 -1.64 17.06 11.87
CA LEU A 518 -2.81 17.18 12.74
C LEU A 518 -4.04 16.45 12.18
N THR A 519 -4.25 16.53 10.87
CA THR A 519 -5.45 15.95 10.23
C THR A 519 -5.28 14.49 9.80
N ASN A 520 -4.05 13.97 9.67
CA ASN A 520 -3.81 12.63 9.11
C ASN A 520 -3.14 11.64 10.06
N THR A 521 -2.13 12.10 10.80
CA THR A 521 -1.22 11.23 11.55
C THR A 521 -1.51 11.32 13.04
N TRP A 522 -1.69 12.53 13.56
CA TRP A 522 -1.99 12.80 14.96
C TRP A 522 -3.22 12.03 15.49
N PRO A 523 -4.36 11.97 14.79
CA PRO A 523 -5.53 11.28 15.32
C PRO A 523 -5.35 9.76 15.39
N LYS A 524 -4.53 9.21 14.49
CA LYS A 524 -4.17 7.79 14.51
C LYS A 524 -3.21 7.49 15.66
N PHE A 525 -2.23 8.37 15.90
CA PHE A 525 -1.29 8.25 17.00
C PHE A 525 -1.99 8.30 18.36
N VAL A 526 -2.85 9.31 18.59
CA VAL A 526 -3.62 9.42 19.84
C VAL A 526 -4.44 8.16 20.10
N ARG A 527 -5.16 7.67 19.07
CA ARG A 527 -5.94 6.45 19.18
C ARG A 527 -5.08 5.21 19.49
N GLU A 528 -3.93 5.06 18.85
CA GLU A 528 -2.99 3.95 19.12
C GLU A 528 -2.48 4.00 20.56
N MET A 529 -2.07 5.17 21.05
CA MET A 529 -1.60 5.33 22.43
C MET A 529 -2.70 4.99 23.44
N GLN A 530 -3.94 5.40 23.18
CA GLN A 530 -5.09 5.05 24.02
C GLN A 530 -5.39 3.56 24.02
N MET A 531 -5.32 2.91 22.85
CA MET A 531 -5.53 1.47 22.74
C MET A 531 -4.45 0.69 23.50
N ARG A 532 -3.20 1.13 23.45
CA ARG A 532 -2.10 0.54 24.23
C ARG A 532 -2.32 0.70 25.72
N GLN A 533 -2.65 1.91 26.16
CA GLN A 533 -2.93 2.19 27.56
C GLN A 533 -4.10 1.34 28.09
N ARG A 534 -5.17 1.16 27.30
CA ARG A 534 -6.29 0.29 27.70
C ARG A 534 -5.89 -1.18 27.86
N ARG A 535 -5.07 -1.71 26.94
CA ARG A 535 -4.56 -3.08 27.05
C ARG A 535 -3.69 -3.26 28.28
N GLU A 536 -2.80 -2.30 28.54
CA GLU A 536 -1.95 -2.34 29.72
C GLU A 536 -2.75 -2.19 31.02
N SER A 537 -3.84 -1.41 31.03
CA SER A 537 -4.72 -1.34 32.19
C SER A 537 -5.47 -2.66 32.44
N GLU A 538 -5.96 -3.31 31.38
CA GLU A 538 -6.60 -4.63 31.46
C GLU A 538 -5.62 -5.71 31.96
N ASP A 539 -4.35 -5.65 31.55
CA ASP A 539 -3.30 -6.54 32.04
C ASP A 539 -2.88 -6.20 33.50
N SER A 540 -3.04 -4.94 33.92
CA SER A 540 -2.71 -4.46 35.28
C SER A 540 -3.82 -4.59 36.32
N ASP A 541 -5.07 -4.86 35.91
CA ASP A 541 -6.18 -5.16 36.84
C ASP A 541 -5.97 -6.49 37.60
N GLY A 542 -4.91 -7.23 37.28
CA GLY A 542 -4.36 -8.31 38.10
C GLY A 542 -3.48 -7.85 39.29
N SER A 543 -3.14 -6.57 39.41
CA SER A 543 -2.29 -6.05 40.49
C SER A 543 -2.70 -4.64 40.98
N GLY A 544 -3.53 -4.63 42.03
CA GLY A 544 -3.46 -3.69 43.14
C GLY A 544 -3.30 -2.19 42.82
N PHE A 545 -4.44 -1.54 42.63
CA PHE A 545 -4.74 -0.12 42.83
C PHE A 545 -3.70 0.72 43.59
N THR A 546 -3.13 1.74 42.93
CA THR A 546 -2.67 2.96 43.62
C THR A 546 -3.12 4.20 42.87
N ASP A 547 -4.04 4.91 43.52
CA ASP A 547 -4.62 6.19 43.12
C ASP A 547 -3.64 7.32 43.45
N SER A 548 -3.25 8.12 42.46
CA SER A 548 -2.65 9.43 42.71
C SER A 548 -2.86 10.41 41.53
N SER A 549 -3.75 11.38 41.80
CA SER A 549 -3.66 12.83 41.53
C SER A 549 -3.50 13.39 40.10
N ASP A 550 -4.51 14.17 39.69
CA ASP A 550 -4.47 15.51 39.03
C ASP A 550 -3.46 15.83 37.90
N ALA A 551 -2.96 14.83 37.18
CA ALA A 551 -2.27 15.07 35.91
C ALA A 551 -3.29 15.28 34.76
N THR A 552 -3.19 16.41 34.05
CA THR A 552 -3.89 16.62 32.77
C THR A 552 -3.64 15.44 31.82
N ILE A 553 -4.60 15.05 30.99
CA ILE A 553 -4.49 13.87 30.11
C ILE A 553 -3.27 13.96 29.19
N VAL A 554 -2.90 15.17 28.75
CA VAL A 554 -1.63 15.41 28.04
C VAL A 554 -0.43 15.09 28.91
N SER A 555 -0.43 15.47 30.19
CA SER A 555 0.59 15.03 31.16
C SER A 555 0.60 13.52 31.38
N ARG A 556 -0.52 12.81 31.26
CA ARG A 556 -0.57 11.35 31.35
C ARG A 556 -0.01 10.68 30.10
N ILE A 557 -0.32 11.19 28.91
CA ILE A 557 0.29 10.75 27.66
C ILE A 557 1.78 11.09 27.64
N THR A 558 2.18 12.28 28.09
CA THR A 558 3.58 12.65 28.24
C THR A 558 4.27 11.79 29.29
N MET A 559 3.64 11.47 30.43
CA MET A 559 4.20 10.54 31.42
C MET A 559 4.29 9.12 30.89
N PHE A 560 3.30 8.66 30.12
CA PHE A 560 3.30 7.37 29.46
C PHE A 560 4.39 7.29 28.39
N ILE A 561 4.50 8.32 27.54
CA ILE A 561 5.60 8.51 26.59
C ILE A 561 6.96 8.52 27.31
N ARG A 562 7.08 9.22 28.44
CA ARG A 562 8.30 9.24 29.27
C ARG A 562 8.60 7.88 29.91
N ARG A 563 7.62 6.98 30.04
CA ARG A 563 7.85 5.60 30.49
C ARG A 563 8.27 4.68 29.34
N LEU A 564 7.98 5.06 28.10
CA LEU A 564 8.33 4.29 26.89
C LEU A 564 9.68 4.71 26.26
N ALA A 565 10.13 5.95 26.52
CA ALA A 565 11.47 6.44 26.21
C ALA A 565 12.45 6.01 27.31
#